data_AF-A0A2S8WT35-F1
#
_entry.id   AF-A0A2S8WT35-F1
#
_cell.length_a   1.000
_cell.length_b   1.000
_cell.length_c   1.000
_cell.angle_alpha   90.00
_cell.angle_beta   90.00
_cell.angle_gamma   90.00
#
_symmetry.space_group_name_H-M   'P 1'
#
loop_
_entity.id
_entity.type
_entity.pdbx_description
1 polymer ?
#
loop_
_entity_poly.entity_id
_entity_poly.type
_entity_poly.pdbx_seq_one_letter_code
_entity_poly.pdbx_strand_id
1 'polypeptide(L)' 'MYMMDIVTAENVSRTRKQPAHQHAWVVESAHHTSEGQVAYVRCVSGCAARRIDLRGAATVPGVALSKVVGR' A
#
# COMPACT_ATOMS: atom_id res chain seq x y z
N MET A 1 -31.71 -2.59 -4.45
CA MET A 1 -31.05 -1.50 -3.71
C MET A 1 -30.27 -2.15 -2.58
N TYR A 2 -29.04 -2.57 -2.87
CA TYR A 2 -28.19 -3.34 -1.94
C TYR A 2 -27.17 -2.37 -1.33
N MET A 3 -27.17 -2.27 0.00
CA MET A 3 -26.16 -1.55 0.78
C MET A 3 -24.81 -2.26 0.66
N MET A 4 -23.74 -1.50 0.41
CA MET A 4 -22.36 -1.91 0.69
C MET A 4 -21.74 -0.89 1.63
N ASP A 5 -22.17 -0.91 2.90
CA ASP A 5 -21.48 -0.18 3.97
C ASP A 5 -20.73 -1.21 4.82
N ILE A 6 -19.47 -1.48 4.47
CA ILE A 6 -18.54 -2.19 5.35
C ILE A 6 -17.25 -1.39 5.45
N VAL A 7 -17.31 -0.29 6.19
CA VAL A 7 -16.13 0.27 6.84
C VAL A 7 -16.52 0.67 8.27
N THR A 8 -16.36 -0.26 9.21
CA THR A 8 -16.50 0.04 10.65
C THR A 8 -15.41 1.05 11.04
N ALA A 9 -15.81 2.23 11.49
CA ALA A 9 -14.95 3.39 11.75
C ALA A 9 -14.12 3.29 13.05
N GLU A 10 -13.72 2.09 13.48
CA GLU A 10 -13.20 1.84 14.84
C GLU A 10 -11.67 1.72 14.93
N ASN A 11 -10.90 2.35 14.03
CA ASN A 11 -9.44 2.35 14.17
C ASN A 11 -8.78 3.71 13.94
N VAL A 12 -9.54 4.79 14.10
CA VAL A 12 -9.01 6.15 14.00
C VAL A 12 -8.53 6.62 15.37
N SER A 13 -7.23 6.89 15.46
CA SER A 13 -6.58 7.75 16.46
C SER A 13 -6.22 7.15 17.83
N ARG A 14 -5.07 6.46 17.86
CA ARG A 14 -4.06 6.71 18.92
C ARG A 14 -2.85 7.42 18.30
N THR A 15 -2.96 8.72 18.08
CA THR A 15 -1.83 9.54 17.65
C THR A 15 -0.96 9.85 18.86
N ARG A 16 -0.10 8.92 19.28
CA ARG A 16 1.08 9.31 20.05
C ARG A 16 1.83 10.32 19.19
N LYS A 17 2.00 11.55 19.68
CA LYS A 17 2.72 12.62 18.99
C LYS A 17 4.14 12.14 18.73
N GLN A 18 4.40 11.69 17.51
CA GLN A 18 5.72 11.22 17.12
C GLN A 18 6.64 12.45 17.10
N PRO A 19 7.87 12.35 17.63
CA PRO A 19 8.81 13.46 17.59
C PRO A 19 9.01 13.90 16.13
N ALA A 20 8.96 15.20 15.87
CA ALA A 20 9.21 15.73 14.53
C ALA A 20 10.70 15.56 14.19
N HIS A 21 11.02 14.74 13.20
CA HIS A 21 12.39 14.50 12.74
C HIS A 21 12.37 14.18 11.24
N GLN A 22 13.53 14.27 10.61
CA GLN A 22 13.69 13.82 9.23
C GLN A 22 13.63 12.30 9.19
N HIS A 23 12.70 11.77 8.39
CA HIS A 23 12.51 10.33 8.30
C HIS A 23 13.57 9.69 7.39
N ALA A 24 14.31 8.72 7.93
CA ALA A 24 15.06 7.75 7.16
C ALA A 24 14.19 6.50 6.93
N TRP A 25 13.97 6.12 5.66
CA TRP A 25 13.03 5.08 5.25
C TRP A 25 13.72 3.76 4.91
N VAL A 26 13.14 2.64 5.32
CA VAL A 26 13.58 1.28 4.97
C VAL A 26 12.39 0.41 4.55
N VAL A 27 12.58 -0.48 3.59
CA VAL A 27 11.55 -1.40 3.10
C VAL A 27 11.34 -2.54 4.09
N GLU A 28 10.09 -2.75 4.50
CA GLU A 28 9.66 -3.92 5.28
C GLU A 28 9.24 -5.06 4.35
N SER A 29 8.43 -4.76 3.33
CA SER A 29 8.01 -5.69 2.29
C SER A 29 7.80 -4.99 0.96
N ALA A 30 7.91 -5.75 -0.13
CA ALA A 30 7.66 -5.26 -1.48
C ALA A 30 6.92 -6.32 -2.29
N HIS A 31 5.92 -5.87 -3.05
CA HIS A 31 5.07 -6.74 -3.86
C HIS A 31 4.88 -6.14 -5.25
N HIS A 32 5.04 -6.96 -6.29
CA HIS A 32 4.71 -6.57 -7.65
C HIS A 32 3.19 -6.61 -7.86
N THR A 33 2.67 -5.59 -8.51
CA THR A 33 1.29 -5.46 -8.98
C THR A 33 1.31 -5.05 -10.45
N SER A 34 0.14 -4.99 -11.09
CA SER A 34 0.02 -4.46 -12.46
C SER A 34 0.44 -2.99 -12.57
N GLU A 35 0.39 -2.23 -11.47
CA GLU A 35 0.72 -0.80 -11.44
C GLU A 35 2.21 -0.53 -11.17
N GLY A 36 3.00 -1.57 -10.90
CA GLY A 36 4.42 -1.45 -10.54
C GLY A 36 4.74 -2.25 -9.27
N GLN A 37 5.72 -1.81 -8.48
CA GLN A 37 6.06 -2.44 -7.21
C GLN A 37 5.57 -1.58 -6.05
N VAL A 38 4.67 -2.12 -5.22
CA VAL A 38 4.24 -1.50 -3.97
C VAL A 38 5.22 -1.90 -2.87
N ALA A 39 5.88 -0.91 -2.27
CA ALA A 39 6.80 -1.10 -1.15
C ALA A 39 6.22 -0.49 0.13
N TYR A 40 6.08 -1.32 1.16
CA TYR A 40 5.73 -0.86 2.50
C TYR A 40 7.03 -0.47 3.20
N VAL A 41 7.15 0.79 3.61
CA VAL A 41 8.34 1.32 4.26
C VAL A 41 8.03 1.82 5.66
N ARG A 42 8.99 1.64 6.56
CA ARG A 42 8.96 2.20 7.92
C ARG A 42 10.11 3.16 8.13
N CYS A 43 9.94 4.07 9.07
CA CYS A 43 11.05 4.88 9.54
C CYS A 43 12.00 4.07 10.44
N VAL A 44 13.30 4.21 10.23
CA VAL A 44 14.35 3.51 10.99
C VAL A 44 14.42 4.00 12.44
N SER A 45 14.11 5.27 12.68
CA SER A 45 14.22 5.93 14.00
C SER A 45 13.22 5.44 15.06
N GLY A 46 12.33 4.50 14.72
CA GLY A 46 11.38 3.91 15.67
C GLY A 46 10.14 4.76 15.97
N CYS A 47 9.95 5.89 15.28
CA CYS A 47 8.80 6.79 15.43
C CYS A 47 7.46 6.23 14.90
N ALA A 48 7.36 4.92 14.67
CA ALA A 48 6.19 4.24 14.10
C ALA A 48 5.66 4.80 12.76
N ALA A 49 6.32 5.79 12.14
CA ALA A 49 5.92 6.35 10.87
C ALA A 49 6.07 5.29 9.77
N ARG A 50 5.00 5.14 8.98
CA ARG A 50 4.93 4.21 7.86
C ARG A 50 4.47 4.96 6.63
N ARG A 51 4.97 4.54 5.47
CA ARG A 51 4.59 5.07 4.16
C ARG A 51 4.50 3.90 3.18
N ILE A 52 3.72 4.09 2.13
CA ILE A 52 3.64 3.16 1.01
C ILE A 52 4.21 3.89 -0.19
N ASP A 53 5.23 3.31 -0.83
CA ASP A 53 5.83 3.84 -2.05
C ASP A 53 5.38 2.97 -3.23
N LEU A 54 4.86 3.60 -4.29
CA LEU A 54 4.71 2.96 -5.60
C LEU A 54 5.98 3.22 -6.43
N ARG A 55 6.68 2.16 -6.80
CA ARG A 55 7.95 2.22 -7.54
C ARG A 55 7.77 1.69 -8.96
N GLY A 56 8.40 2.36 -9.91
CA GLY A 56 8.46 1.92 -11.30
C GLY A 56 7.07 1.75 -11.91
N ALA A 57 6.26 2.82 -11.88
CA ALA A 57 4.91 2.82 -12.43
C ALA A 57 4.88 2.13 -13.79
N ALA A 58 4.21 0.99 -13.86
CA ALA A 58 4.21 0.17 -15.06
C ALA A 58 3.28 0.82 -16.09
N THR A 59 3.86 1.61 -16.99
CA THR A 59 3.18 2.03 -18.23
C THR A 59 3.17 0.90 -19.26
N VAL A 60 3.05 -0.35 -18.80
CA VAL A 60 3.01 -1.53 -19.67
C VAL A 60 1.54 -1.96 -19.79
N PRO A 61 0.94 -1.90 -21.00
CA PRO A 61 -0.44 -2.35 -21.19
C PRO A 61 -0.59 -3.81 -20.78
N GLY A 62 -1.63 -4.11 -20.01
CA GLY A 62 -1.88 -5.44 -19.47
C GLY A 62 -2.10 -6.47 -20.59
N VAL A 63 -1.40 -7.60 -20.50
CA VAL A 63 -1.61 -8.75 -21.38
C VAL A 63 -2.61 -9.69 -20.71
N ALA A 64 -3.59 -10.17 -21.46
CA ALA A 64 -4.54 -11.17 -20.95
C ALA A 64 -3.80 -12.48 -20.62
N LEU A 65 -3.81 -12.86 -19.34
CA LEU A 65 -3.29 -14.16 -18.86
C LEU A 65 -4.39 -15.22 -18.74
N SER A 66 -5.65 -14.83 -18.91
CA SER A 66 -6.80 -15.71 -18.93
C SER A 66 -7.27 -15.96 -20.36
N LYS A 67 -7.95 -17.10 -20.57
CA LYS A 67 -8.65 -17.42 -21.82
C LYS A 67 -10.13 -17.70 -21.53
N VAL A 68 -10.99 -17.39 -22.48
CA VAL A 68 -12.39 -17.82 -22.43
C VAL A 68 -12.42 -19.34 -22.60
N VAL A 69 -13.12 -20.02 -21.70
CA VAL A 69 -13.47 -21.44 -21.86
C VAL A 69 -14.93 -21.48 -22.29
N GLY A 70 -15.17 -21.81 -23.55
CA GLY A 70 -16.51 -21.95 -24.12
C GLY A 70 -17.15 -23.30 -23.78
N ARG A 71 -18.48 -23.37 -23.88
CA ARG A 71 -19.29 -24.58 -23.71
C ARG A 71 -19.39 -25.36 -25.01
#